data_AF-A0A1U8PFK5-F1
#
_entry.id   AF-A0A1U8PFK5-F1
#
_cell.length_a   1.000
_cell.length_b   1.000
_cell.length_c   1.000
_cell.angle_alpha   90.00
_cell.angle_beta   90.00
_cell.angle_gamma   90.00
#
_symmetry.space_group_name_H-M   'P 1'
#
loop_
_entity.id
_entity.type
_entity.pdbx_description
1 polymer ?
#
loop_
_entity_poly.entity_id
_entity_poly.type
_entity_poly.pdbx_seq_one_letter_code
_entity_poly.pdbx_strand_id
1 'polypeptide(L)'
;MSQCQPCDSEGEPLPSTELNEAWKLANAPKNDKFQYTHFAHKINSFDTTPKKLLASDSRLRPDRHALEQGDLSKAGFEKSSLK
;
A
#
# COMPACT_ATOMS: atom_id res chain seq x y z
N MET A 1 14.66 3.37 -8.70
CA MET A 1 14.36 4.48 -9.63
C MET A 1 14.18 3.84 -10.98
N SER A 2 13.05 4.09 -11.62
CA SER A 2 12.79 3.61 -12.98
C SER A 2 13.08 4.76 -13.94
N GLN A 3 13.64 4.42 -15.08
CA GLN A 3 14.05 5.37 -16.10
C GLN A 3 13.32 5.04 -17.39
N CYS A 4 13.01 6.04 -18.21
CA CYS A 4 12.44 5.84 -19.54
C CYS A 4 13.08 6.79 -20.54
N GLN A 5 13.17 6.33 -21.78
CA GLN A 5 13.44 7.16 -22.94
C GLN A 5 12.65 6.61 -24.14
N PRO A 6 12.38 7.43 -25.16
CA PRO A 6 11.74 6.96 -26.38
C PRO A 6 12.61 5.89 -27.09
N CYS A 7 11.98 4.79 -27.48
CA CYS A 7 12.60 3.72 -28.25
C CYS A 7 11.87 3.51 -29.58
N ASP A 8 12.57 2.92 -30.55
CA ASP A 8 11.98 2.45 -31.80
C ASP A 8 11.18 1.13 -31.61
N SER A 9 10.69 0.55 -32.72
CA SER A 9 9.91 -0.69 -32.69
C SER A 9 10.72 -1.92 -32.26
N GLU A 10 12.04 -1.88 -32.39
CA GLU A 10 12.94 -2.95 -31.97
C GLU A 10 13.36 -2.80 -30.49
N GLY A 11 13.00 -1.68 -29.85
CA GLY A 11 13.29 -1.37 -28.46
C GLY A 11 14.58 -0.58 -28.26
N GLU A 12 15.24 -0.15 -29.34
CA GLU A 12 16.47 0.63 -29.29
C GLU A 12 16.18 2.12 -29.02
N PRO A 13 16.96 2.81 -28.16
CA PRO A 13 16.77 4.23 -27.89
C PRO A 13 16.90 5.07 -29.17
N LEU A 14 15.99 6.03 -29.36
CA LEU A 14 16.09 6.94 -30.50
C LEU A 14 17.36 7.82 -30.42
N PRO A 15 17.99 8.18 -31.55
CA PRO A 15 19.14 9.07 -31.54
C PRO A 15 18.82 10.41 -30.86
N SER A 16 19.77 10.93 -30.09
CA SER A 16 19.66 12.22 -29.39
C SER A 16 18.55 12.31 -28.33
N THR A 17 18.05 11.19 -27.82
CA THR A 17 17.16 11.20 -26.65
C THR A 17 17.93 11.04 -25.34
N GLU A 18 17.42 11.67 -24.28
CA GLU A 18 17.95 11.56 -22.93
C GLU A 18 17.11 10.60 -22.08
N LEU A 19 17.80 9.89 -21.19
CA LEU A 19 17.19 9.00 -20.22
C LEU A 19 16.58 9.80 -19.07
N ASN A 20 15.26 9.80 -18.95
CA ASN A 20 14.51 10.55 -17.95
C ASN A 20 14.08 9.67 -16.76
N GLU A 21 13.94 10.27 -15.59
CA GLU A 21 13.33 9.59 -14.43
C GLU A 21 11.84 9.35 -14.71
N ALA A 22 11.45 8.08 -14.84
CA ALA A 22 10.07 7.70 -15.05
C ALA A 22 9.30 7.59 -13.72
N TRP A 23 9.99 7.09 -12.70
CA TRP A 23 9.38 6.87 -11.39
C TRP A 23 10.43 6.74 -10.28
N LYS A 24 10.08 7.23 -9.10
CA LYS A 24 10.87 7.10 -7.89
C LYS A 24 10.01 6.73 -6.70
N LEU A 25 10.54 5.84 -5.87
CA LEU A 25 9.90 5.45 -4.62
C LEU A 25 9.83 6.64 -3.67
N ALA A 26 8.66 6.91 -3.11
CA ALA A 26 8.47 7.94 -2.10
C ALA A 26 9.17 7.56 -0.78
N ASN A 27 9.53 8.57 0.02
CA ASN A 27 10.09 8.33 1.35
C ASN A 27 9.09 7.59 2.25
N ALA A 28 9.59 6.68 3.08
CA ALA A 28 8.82 6.00 4.11
C ALA A 28 8.90 6.76 5.46
N PRO A 29 7.88 6.65 6.33
CA PRO A 29 7.98 7.08 7.71
C PRO A 29 9.19 6.45 8.41
N LYS A 30 9.89 7.24 9.22
CA LYS A 30 11.02 6.73 10.01
C LYS A 30 10.50 5.94 11.22
N ASN A 31 11.17 4.82 11.53
CA ASN A 31 10.87 3.97 12.69
C ASN A 31 9.41 3.45 12.73
N ASP A 32 8.81 3.22 11.57
CA ASP A 32 7.48 2.65 11.51
C ASP A 32 7.45 1.22 12.07
N LYS A 33 6.43 0.90 12.88
CA LYS A 33 6.29 -0.40 13.56
C LYS A 33 6.28 -1.58 12.60
N PHE A 34 5.69 -1.41 11.41
CA PHE A 34 5.51 -2.46 10.42
C PHE A 34 6.18 -2.13 9.08
N GLN A 35 7.05 -1.10 9.06
CA GLN A 35 7.73 -0.61 7.86
C GLN A 35 6.77 -0.20 6.73
N TYR A 36 5.59 0.29 7.10
CA TYR A 36 4.60 0.77 6.15
C TYR A 36 5.01 2.09 5.51
N THR A 37 4.62 2.27 4.25
CA THR A 37 4.69 3.58 3.58
C THR A 37 3.59 4.50 4.12
N HIS A 38 3.71 5.80 3.86
CA HIS A 38 2.63 6.76 4.16
C HIS A 38 1.30 6.40 3.46
N PHE A 39 1.38 5.75 2.29
CA PHE A 39 0.20 5.27 1.59
C PHE A 39 -0.43 4.07 2.30
N ALA A 40 0.37 3.08 2.73
CA ALA A 40 -0.11 1.88 3.41
C ALA A 40 -0.88 2.21 4.71
N HIS A 41 -0.44 3.21 5.46
CA HIS A 41 -1.15 3.72 6.66
C HIS A 41 -2.58 4.21 6.40
N LYS A 42 -2.92 4.55 5.16
CA LYS A 42 -4.27 5.03 4.81
C LYS A 42 -5.20 3.90 4.36
N ILE A 43 -4.66 2.74 3.99
CA ILE A 43 -5.46 1.67 3.36
C ILE A 43 -6.52 1.13 4.34
N ASN A 44 -6.12 0.89 5.60
CA ASN A 44 -7.00 0.30 6.63
C ASN A 44 -7.75 1.35 7.47
N SER A 45 -7.55 2.66 7.22
CA SER A 45 -8.13 3.74 8.04
C SER A 45 -9.57 4.06 7.65
N PHE A 46 -10.42 4.22 8.67
CA PHE A 46 -11.80 4.71 8.51
C PHE A 46 -11.87 6.21 8.19
N ASP A 47 -10.82 6.99 8.45
CA ASP A 47 -10.80 8.44 8.21
C ASP A 47 -10.93 8.77 6.71
N THR A 48 -10.37 7.90 5.86
CA THR A 48 -10.41 8.04 4.40
C THR A 48 -11.52 7.22 3.74
N THR A 49 -12.45 6.67 4.52
CA THR A 49 -13.38 5.65 4.04
C THR A 49 -14.72 6.22 3.56
N PRO A 50 -15.27 5.73 2.43
CA PRO A 50 -16.63 6.08 2.00
C PRO A 50 -17.70 5.62 3.01
N LYS A 51 -18.75 6.41 3.21
CA LYS A 51 -19.80 6.16 4.23
C LYS A 51 -20.56 4.84 4.10
N LYS A 52 -20.51 4.16 2.94
CA LYS A 52 -21.26 2.93 2.65
C LYS A 52 -20.30 1.83 2.21
N LEU A 53 -19.62 1.22 3.17
CA LEU A 53 -18.82 0.03 2.90
C LEU A 53 -19.72 -1.18 2.65
N LEU A 54 -19.29 -2.04 1.73
CA LEU A 54 -19.82 -3.39 1.63
C LEU A 54 -19.38 -4.21 2.84
N ALA A 55 -20.19 -5.17 3.26
CA ALA A 55 -19.86 -6.05 4.39
C ALA A 55 -18.54 -6.84 4.19
N SER A 56 -18.12 -7.03 2.93
CA SER A 56 -16.89 -7.70 2.55
C SER A 56 -15.66 -6.79 2.52
N ASP A 57 -15.80 -5.48 2.79
CA ASP A 57 -14.66 -4.56 2.80
C ASP A 57 -13.66 -4.93 3.89
N SER A 58 -12.36 -4.92 3.56
CA SER A 58 -11.31 -5.39 4.47
C SER A 58 -11.15 -4.53 5.72
N ARG A 59 -11.61 -3.26 5.71
CA ARG A 59 -11.60 -2.40 6.90
C ARG A 59 -12.54 -2.89 7.99
N LEU A 60 -13.56 -3.66 7.61
CA LEU A 60 -14.52 -4.25 8.55
C LEU A 60 -14.03 -5.58 9.15
N ARG A 61 -12.84 -6.06 8.79
CA ARG A 61 -12.29 -7.30 9.36
C ARG A 61 -11.88 -7.10 10.82
N PRO A 62 -12.52 -7.80 11.78
CA PRO A 62 -12.32 -7.56 13.21
C PRO A 62 -10.91 -7.93 13.69
N ASP A 63 -10.29 -8.94 13.08
CA ASP A 63 -8.93 -9.37 13.40
C ASP A 63 -7.88 -8.31 13.03
N ARG A 64 -8.01 -7.70 11.85
CA ARG A 64 -7.14 -6.61 11.39
C ARG A 64 -7.31 -5.36 12.25
N HIS A 65 -8.54 -5.02 12.58
CA HIS A 65 -8.83 -3.86 13.43
C HIS A 65 -8.24 -4.04 14.84
N ALA A 66 -8.39 -5.20 15.46
CA ALA A 66 -7.79 -5.50 16.76
C ALA A 66 -6.25 -5.41 16.72
N LEU A 67 -5.62 -5.92 15.64
CA LEU A 67 -4.17 -5.83 15.45
C LEU A 67 -3.69 -4.37 15.33
N GLU A 68 -4.43 -3.53 14.60
CA GLU A 68 -4.12 -2.11 14.44
C GLU A 68 -4.17 -1.34 15.78
N GLN A 69 -5.09 -1.72 16.67
CA GLN A 69 -5.17 -1.18 18.04
C GLN A 69 -4.15 -1.82 19.00
N GLY A 70 -3.37 -2.81 18.55
CA GLY A 70 -2.36 -3.50 19.36
C GLY A 70 -2.90 -4.61 20.26
N ASP A 71 -4.17 -5.00 20.12
CA ASP A 71 -4.80 -6.09 20.88
C ASP A 71 -4.52 -7.45 20.20
N LEU A 72 -3.35 -8.02 20.50
CA LEU A 72 -2.89 -9.27 19.90
C LEU A 72 -3.75 -10.48 20.29
N SER A 73 -4.28 -10.50 21.51
CA SER A 73 -5.14 -11.59 21.99
C SER A 73 -6.45 -11.61 21.23
N LYS A 74 -7.11 -10.45 21.10
CA LYS A 74 -8.34 -10.32 20.32
C LYS A 74 -8.09 -10.56 18.84
N ALA A 75 -7.00 -10.03 18.27
CA ALA A 75 -6.65 -10.29 16.88
C ALA A 75 -6.52 -11.79 16.60
N GLY A 76 -5.89 -12.54 17.52
CA GLY A 76 -5.77 -14.00 17.42
C GLY A 76 -7.13 -14.72 17.46
N PHE A 77 -8.01 -14.33 18.39
CA PHE A 77 -9.35 -14.89 18.55
C PHE A 77 -10.27 -14.60 17.35
N GLU A 78 -10.29 -13.36 16.87
CA GLU A 78 -11.12 -12.96 15.73
C GLU A 78 -10.62 -13.65 14.46
N LYS A 79 -9.30 -13.80 14.29
CA LYS A 79 -8.71 -14.50 13.15
C LYS A 79 -9.14 -15.97 13.10
N SER A 80 -9.19 -16.66 14.24
CA SER A 80 -9.65 -18.06 14.28
C SER A 80 -11.16 -18.20 14.07
N SER A 81 -11.93 -17.13 14.29
CA SER A 81 -13.38 -17.10 14.12
C SER A 81 -13.82 -16.78 12.69
N LEU A 82 -12.92 -16.27 11.83
CA LEU A 82 -13.18 -16.08 10.41
C LEU A 82 -13.25 -17.45 9.71
N LYS A 83 -14.38 -17.71 9.05
CA LYS A 83 -14.64 -18.93 8.28
C LYS A 83 -14.33 -18.75 6.81
#